data_AF-A0A8S1D7M0-F1
#
_entry.id   AF-A0A8S1D7M0-F1
#
_cell.length_a   1.000
_cell.length_b   1.000
_cell.length_c   1.000
_cell.angle_alpha   90.00
_cell.angle_beta   90.00
_cell.angle_gamma   90.00
#
_symmetry.space_group_name_H-M   'P 1'
#
loop_
_entity.id
_entity.type
_entity.pdbx_description
1 polymer ?
#
loop_
_entity_poly.entity_id
_entity_poly.type
_entity_poly.pdbx_seq_one_letter_code
_entity_poly.pdbx_strand_id
1 'polypeptide(L)'
;MADQDEGCTYSLRLANHFIVCKVLLGALHIQFGKPTHEKLNNAAILSVAILLFGTTIYGFASLQISMISLAVKMINHVSQIICFIDQKSESHEWSEQDKRSAFNYAVQQHQRCIRFVHCINKIFAMTTLLDVWTLTFALCLNTHLYVTHPSEAPLPVGSILLNVIVMALYIGMACWHSDRVTKAGLMISTNCNAMLWWNFDQDMIQDISIMSQVAQMKLTIKAGPVYTLNMRTFLAVLEICLTYFLILLKFS
;
A
#
# COMPACT_ATOMS: atom_id res chain seq x y z
N MET A 1 5.09 3.14 -30.23
CA MET A 1 6.56 2.99 -30.17
C MET A 1 7.09 3.42 -28.80
N ALA A 2 6.46 2.93 -27.72
CA ALA A 2 6.71 3.37 -26.34
C ALA A 2 6.45 2.22 -25.35
N ASP A 3 6.95 1.02 -25.66
CA ASP A 3 6.66 -0.20 -24.89
C ASP A 3 7.92 -1.05 -24.64
N GLN A 4 9.11 -0.43 -24.69
CA GLN A 4 10.39 -1.13 -24.53
C GLN A 4 11.27 -0.63 -23.36
N ASP A 5 10.91 0.49 -22.71
CA ASP A 5 11.69 1.04 -21.58
C ASP A 5 11.21 0.58 -20.19
N GLU A 6 9.99 0.05 -20.07
CA GLU A 6 9.48 -0.50 -18.80
C GLU A 6 10.04 -1.89 -18.47
N GLY A 7 10.80 -2.55 -19.35
CA GLY A 7 11.52 -3.78 -18.97
C GLY A 7 12.78 -3.49 -18.14
N CYS A 8 13.44 -2.37 -18.43
CA CYS A 8 14.80 -2.11 -17.98
C CYS A 8 14.86 -1.63 -16.52
N THR A 9 13.91 -0.79 -16.10
CA THR A 9 13.81 -0.24 -14.74
C THR A 9 13.43 -1.31 -13.69
N TYR A 10 12.64 -2.30 -14.07
CA TYR A 10 12.24 -3.40 -13.19
C TYR A 10 13.37 -4.42 -13.05
N SER A 11 14.11 -4.70 -14.14
CA SER A 11 15.31 -5.55 -14.08
C SER A 11 16.42 -4.92 -13.21
N LEU A 12 16.60 -3.59 -13.29
CA LEU A 12 17.62 -2.88 -12.51
C LEU A 12 17.30 -2.88 -11.00
N ARG A 13 16.01 -2.81 -10.63
CA ARG A 13 15.56 -2.86 -9.23
C ARG A 13 15.58 -4.28 -8.65
N LEU A 14 15.22 -5.29 -9.46
CA LEU A 14 15.42 -6.71 -9.11
C LEU A 14 16.91 -7.06 -8.97
N ALA A 15 17.77 -6.50 -9.83
CA ALA A 15 19.21 -6.67 -9.77
C ALA A 15 19.79 -6.08 -8.48
N ASN A 16 19.35 -4.89 -8.05
CA ASN A 16 19.75 -4.33 -6.76
C ASN A 16 19.33 -5.23 -5.59
N HIS A 17 18.13 -5.82 -5.62
CA HIS A 17 17.69 -6.76 -4.59
C HIS A 17 18.49 -8.08 -4.61
N PHE A 18 18.87 -8.58 -5.79
CA PHE A 18 19.70 -9.76 -5.96
C PHE A 18 21.15 -9.54 -5.50
N ILE A 19 21.70 -8.35 -5.76
CA ILE A 19 23.03 -7.92 -5.31
C ILE A 19 23.04 -7.86 -3.78
N VAL A 20 22.02 -7.25 -3.18
CA VAL A 20 21.88 -7.16 -1.72
C VAL A 20 21.69 -8.55 -1.07
N CYS A 21 20.94 -9.45 -1.72
CA CYS A 21 20.78 -10.84 -1.27
C CYS A 21 22.09 -11.65 -1.37
N LYS A 22 22.90 -11.42 -2.42
CA LYS A 22 24.25 -12.01 -2.55
C LYS A 22 25.24 -11.47 -1.52
N VAL A 23 25.18 -10.18 -1.21
CA VAL A 23 26.00 -9.56 -0.15
C VAL A 23 25.64 -10.15 1.22
N LEU A 24 24.35 -10.40 1.48
CA LEU A 24 23.86 -11.08 2.68
C LEU A 24 24.31 -12.54 2.77
N LEU A 25 24.18 -13.32 1.68
CA LEU A 25 24.67 -14.70 1.63
C LEU A 25 26.19 -14.77 1.84
N GLY A 26 26.94 -13.82 1.29
CA GLY A 26 28.38 -13.67 1.53
C GLY A 26 28.70 -13.35 2.99
N ALA A 27 27.97 -12.42 3.61
CA ALA A 27 28.16 -12.04 5.01
C ALA A 27 27.78 -13.17 5.98
N LEU A 28 26.68 -13.89 5.72
CA LEU A 28 26.25 -15.07 6.49
C LEU A 28 27.28 -16.20 6.41
N HIS A 29 27.84 -16.48 5.23
CA HIS A 29 28.85 -17.53 5.07
C HIS A 29 30.18 -17.21 5.78
N ILE A 30 30.51 -15.93 5.94
CA ILE A 30 31.74 -15.50 6.63
C ILE A 30 31.61 -15.65 8.15
N GLN A 31 30.41 -15.53 8.73
CA GLN A 31 30.23 -15.50 10.19
C GLN A 31 30.23 -16.86 10.88
N PHE A 32 29.81 -17.94 10.22
CA PHE A 32 29.72 -19.26 10.86
C PHE A 32 31.08 -19.96 11.06
N GLY A 33 32.21 -19.34 10.66
CA GLY A 33 33.52 -20.01 10.59
C GLY A 33 34.62 -19.58 11.56
N LYS A 34 34.48 -18.55 12.44
CA LYS A 34 35.68 -17.92 13.07
C LYS A 34 35.59 -17.44 14.54
N PRO A 35 36.75 -17.27 15.24
CA PRO A 35 36.87 -17.29 16.70
C PRO A 35 36.56 -15.95 17.41
N THR A 36 36.54 -16.01 18.74
CA THR A 36 35.72 -15.24 19.69
C THR A 36 35.91 -13.71 19.75
N HIS A 37 37.05 -13.13 19.35
CA HIS A 37 37.23 -11.67 19.34
C HIS A 37 36.68 -11.00 18.06
N GLU A 38 36.50 -11.78 16.99
CA GLU A 38 35.89 -11.36 15.73
C GLU A 38 34.35 -11.33 15.85
N LYS A 39 33.79 -12.08 16.81
CA LYS A 39 32.35 -12.17 17.08
C LYS A 39 31.70 -10.84 17.48
N LEU A 40 32.40 -10.00 18.25
CA LEU A 40 31.88 -8.70 18.68
C LEU A 40 31.77 -7.71 17.51
N ASN A 41 32.78 -7.70 16.63
CA ASN A 41 32.76 -6.89 15.41
C ASN A 41 31.70 -7.40 14.42
N ASN A 42 31.56 -8.72 14.34
CA ASN A 42 30.57 -9.42 13.52
C ASN A 42 29.12 -9.18 14.00
N ALA A 43 28.87 -9.15 15.31
CA ALA A 43 27.57 -8.83 15.89
C ALA A 43 27.18 -7.36 15.66
N ALA A 44 28.15 -6.44 15.75
CA ALA A 44 27.94 -5.02 15.42
C ALA A 44 27.66 -4.81 13.93
N ILE A 45 28.37 -5.52 13.04
CA ILE A 45 28.11 -5.47 11.59
C ILE A 45 26.72 -6.03 11.28
N LEU A 46 26.31 -7.12 11.95
CA LEU A 46 25.00 -7.72 11.77
C LEU A 46 23.87 -6.81 12.28
N SER A 47 24.06 -6.13 13.41
CA SER A 47 23.07 -5.18 13.94
C SER A 47 22.93 -3.94 13.06
N VAL A 48 24.03 -3.40 12.54
CA VAL A 48 24.02 -2.30 11.57
C VAL A 48 23.33 -2.73 10.27
N ALA A 49 23.60 -3.95 9.78
CA ALA A 49 22.92 -4.49 8.61
C ALA A 49 21.40 -4.55 8.83
N ILE A 50 20.94 -5.13 9.95
CA ILE A 50 19.51 -5.22 10.29
C ILE A 50 18.86 -3.83 10.34
N LEU A 51 19.52 -2.83 10.91
CA LEU A 51 19.02 -1.45 10.97
C LEU A 51 18.92 -0.82 9.56
N LEU A 52 19.91 -1.02 8.70
CA LEU A 52 19.89 -0.54 7.32
C LEU A 52 18.81 -1.23 6.48
N PHE A 53 18.58 -2.52 6.69
CA PHE A 53 17.47 -3.24 6.06
C PHE A 53 16.12 -2.70 6.55
N GLY A 54 15.97 -2.49 7.86
CA GLY A 54 14.76 -1.89 8.43
C GLY A 54 14.43 -0.54 7.81
N THR A 55 15.40 0.37 7.69
CA THR A 55 15.17 1.71 7.12
C THR A 55 14.75 1.66 5.65
N THR A 56 15.32 0.76 4.85
CA THR A 56 14.90 0.60 3.44
C THR A 56 13.48 0.06 3.28
N ILE A 57 13.07 -0.89 4.13
CA ILE A 57 11.69 -1.41 4.18
C ILE A 57 10.72 -0.31 4.57
N TYR A 58 11.01 0.47 5.63
CA TYR A 58 10.16 1.58 6.05
C TYR A 58 10.06 2.67 4.98
N GLY A 59 11.14 2.94 4.25
CA GLY A 59 11.13 3.84 3.11
C GLY A 59 10.16 3.35 2.02
N PHE A 60 10.21 2.07 1.69
CA PHE A 60 9.34 1.49 0.68
C PHE A 60 7.86 1.47 1.09
N ALA A 61 7.60 1.11 2.34
CA ALA A 61 6.32 1.19 3.00
C ALA A 61 5.71 2.61 2.92
N SER A 62 6.53 3.64 3.18
CA SER A 62 6.08 5.04 3.07
C SER A 62 5.67 5.42 1.65
N LEU A 63 6.41 4.94 0.63
CA LEU A 63 6.09 5.15 -0.77
C LEU A 63 4.76 4.47 -1.14
N GLN A 64 4.53 3.23 -0.69
CA GLN A 64 3.27 2.51 -0.89
C GLN A 64 2.08 3.31 -0.34
N ILE A 65 2.16 3.83 0.89
CA ILE A 65 1.10 4.67 1.47
C ILE A 65 0.88 5.95 0.67
N SER A 66 1.96 6.62 0.22
CA SER A 66 1.83 7.84 -0.58
C SER A 66 1.13 7.60 -1.91
N MET A 67 1.37 6.45 -2.56
CA MET A 67 0.70 6.05 -3.80
C MET A 67 -0.80 5.84 -3.58
N ILE A 68 -1.19 5.17 -2.48
CA ILE A 68 -2.61 4.99 -2.13
C ILE A 68 -3.26 6.35 -1.83
N SER A 69 -2.58 7.21 -1.07
CA SER A 69 -3.07 8.56 -0.74
C SER A 69 -3.29 9.40 -2.00
N LEU A 70 -2.39 9.29 -2.99
CA LEU A 70 -2.55 9.91 -4.30
C LEU A 70 -3.78 9.38 -5.04
N ALA A 71 -4.05 8.07 -4.98
CA ALA A 71 -5.26 7.48 -5.56
C ALA A 71 -6.52 8.08 -4.93
N VAL A 72 -6.58 8.20 -3.60
CA VAL A 72 -7.70 8.84 -2.89
C VAL A 72 -7.89 10.29 -3.38
N LYS A 73 -6.82 11.06 -3.50
CA LYS A 73 -6.87 12.44 -3.99
C LYS A 73 -7.41 12.52 -5.42
N MET A 74 -6.98 11.61 -6.29
CA MET A 74 -7.44 11.55 -7.67
C MET A 74 -8.94 11.23 -7.76
N ILE A 75 -9.43 10.28 -6.95
CA ILE A 75 -10.86 9.94 -6.86
C ILE A 75 -11.67 11.13 -6.35
N ASN A 76 -11.20 11.78 -5.27
CA ASN A 76 -11.86 12.96 -4.72
C ASN A 76 -11.90 14.12 -5.72
N HIS A 77 -10.83 14.30 -6.51
CA HIS A 77 -10.81 15.30 -7.56
C HIS A 77 -11.88 15.04 -8.64
N VAL A 78 -12.08 13.79 -9.05
CA VAL A 78 -13.19 13.43 -9.95
C VAL A 78 -14.54 13.76 -9.31
N SER A 79 -14.72 13.40 -8.04
CA SER A 79 -15.94 13.71 -7.29
C SER A 79 -16.21 15.22 -7.19
N GLN A 80 -15.16 16.03 -7.04
CA GLN A 80 -15.26 17.49 -7.00
C GLN A 80 -15.64 18.07 -8.37
N ILE A 81 -15.08 17.55 -9.47
CA ILE A 81 -15.47 17.96 -10.82
C ILE A 81 -16.95 17.69 -11.05
N ILE A 82 -17.46 16.55 -10.62
CA ILE A 82 -18.88 16.19 -10.77
C ILE A 82 -19.75 17.21 -10.01
N CYS A 83 -19.48 17.46 -8.73
CA CYS A 83 -20.23 18.48 -7.98
C CYS A 83 -20.16 19.87 -8.62
N PHE A 84 -19.01 20.23 -9.20
CA PHE A 84 -18.84 21.50 -9.90
C PHE A 84 -19.68 21.58 -11.18
N ILE A 85 -19.78 20.49 -11.95
CA ILE A 85 -20.67 20.39 -13.12
C ILE A 85 -22.12 20.56 -12.68
N ASP A 86 -22.54 19.91 -11.60
CA ASP A 86 -23.91 20.01 -11.08
C ASP A 86 -24.26 21.45 -10.67
N GLN A 87 -23.40 22.08 -9.88
CA GLN A 87 -23.57 23.46 -9.42
C GLN A 87 -23.65 24.46 -10.60
N LYS A 88 -22.79 24.29 -11.61
CA LYS A 88 -22.78 25.16 -12.80
C LYS A 88 -23.95 24.88 -13.74
N SER A 89 -24.46 23.66 -13.74
CA SER A 89 -25.67 23.32 -14.48
C SER A 89 -26.91 23.95 -13.84
N GLU A 90 -26.98 23.99 -12.51
CA GLU A 90 -28.08 24.63 -11.78
C GLU A 90 -28.14 26.15 -12.04
N SER A 91 -26.99 26.83 -12.03
CA SER A 91 -26.90 28.27 -12.29
C SER A 91 -27.21 28.68 -13.74
N HIS A 92 -27.43 27.72 -14.64
CA HIS A 92 -27.63 27.94 -16.08
C HIS A 92 -26.51 28.76 -16.74
N GLU A 93 -25.31 28.78 -16.15
CA GLU A 93 -24.16 29.54 -16.66
C GLU A 93 -23.45 28.84 -17.83
N TRP A 94 -23.62 27.52 -17.95
CA TRP A 94 -22.93 26.70 -18.95
C TRP A 94 -23.81 26.36 -20.15
N SER A 95 -23.23 26.49 -21.35
CA SER A 95 -23.83 25.92 -22.55
C SER A 95 -23.79 24.39 -22.51
N GLU A 96 -24.62 23.72 -23.31
CA GLU A 96 -24.60 22.26 -23.44
C GLU A 96 -23.22 21.73 -23.86
N GLN A 97 -22.49 22.48 -24.67
CA GLN A 97 -21.15 22.10 -25.10
C GLN A 97 -20.12 22.21 -23.97
N ASP A 98 -20.25 23.20 -23.09
CA ASP A 98 -19.40 23.33 -21.90
C ASP A 98 -19.64 22.17 -20.94
N LYS A 99 -20.91 21.84 -20.66
CA LYS A 99 -21.32 20.68 -19.83
C LYS A 99 -20.71 19.39 -20.37
N ARG A 100 -20.85 19.14 -21.68
CA ARG A 100 -20.33 17.92 -22.33
C ARG A 100 -18.80 17.86 -22.27
N SER A 101 -18.10 18.98 -22.49
CA SER A 101 -16.64 19.02 -22.43
C SER A 101 -16.10 18.73 -21.01
N ALA A 102 -16.73 19.31 -19.98
CA ALA A 102 -16.38 19.08 -18.58
C ALA A 102 -16.67 17.65 -18.14
N PHE A 103 -17.81 17.09 -18.56
CA PHE A 103 -18.15 15.70 -18.29
C PHE A 103 -17.19 14.72 -18.96
N ASN A 104 -16.85 14.93 -20.24
CA ASN A 104 -15.84 14.12 -20.93
C ASN A 104 -14.48 14.15 -20.21
N TYR A 105 -14.09 15.31 -19.68
CA TYR A 105 -12.90 15.42 -18.84
C TYR A 105 -13.03 14.60 -17.54
N ALA A 106 -14.18 14.67 -16.85
CA ALA A 106 -14.43 13.87 -15.65
C ALA A 106 -14.32 12.36 -15.93
N VAL A 107 -14.92 11.89 -17.03
CA VAL A 107 -14.83 10.48 -17.48
C VAL A 107 -13.39 10.06 -17.75
N GLN A 108 -12.62 10.88 -18.47
CA GLN A 108 -11.21 10.59 -18.72
C GLN A 108 -10.39 10.48 -17.43
N GLN A 109 -10.64 11.37 -16.46
CA GLN A 109 -9.97 11.29 -15.16
C GLN A 109 -10.41 10.06 -14.36
N HIS A 110 -11.69 9.71 -14.37
CA HIS A 110 -12.19 8.50 -13.72
C HIS A 110 -11.54 7.24 -14.31
N GLN A 111 -11.44 7.13 -15.63
CA GLN A 111 -10.75 6.02 -16.30
C GLN A 111 -9.25 5.95 -15.96
N ARG A 112 -8.57 7.10 -15.91
CA ARG A 112 -7.17 7.16 -15.47
C ARG A 112 -7.03 6.69 -14.02
N CYS A 113 -7.99 7.03 -13.16
CA CYS A 113 -7.99 6.57 -11.78
C CYS A 113 -8.19 5.06 -11.67
N ILE A 114 -9.12 4.47 -12.42
CA ILE A 114 -9.32 3.02 -12.46
C ILE A 114 -8.02 2.31 -12.88
N ARG A 115 -7.37 2.79 -13.95
CA ARG A 115 -6.07 2.26 -14.41
C ARG A 115 -4.98 2.40 -13.35
N PHE A 116 -4.93 3.54 -12.66
CA PHE A 116 -3.96 3.79 -11.59
C PHE A 116 -4.13 2.82 -10.42
N VAL A 117 -5.37 2.61 -9.95
CA VAL A 117 -5.67 1.64 -8.88
C VAL A 117 -5.33 0.21 -9.31
N HIS A 118 -5.57 -0.16 -10.58
CA HIS A 118 -5.16 -1.45 -11.10
C HIS A 118 -3.63 -1.63 -11.10
N CYS A 119 -2.88 -0.58 -11.47
CA CYS A 119 -1.42 -0.59 -11.40
C CYS A 119 -0.92 -0.73 -9.95
N ILE A 120 -1.51 0.02 -9.01
CA ILE A 120 -1.24 -0.11 -7.57
C ILE A 120 -1.43 -1.56 -7.13
N ASN A 121 -2.55 -2.20 -7.48
CA ASN A 121 -2.84 -3.59 -7.10
C ASN A 121 -1.78 -4.57 -7.63
N LYS A 122 -1.30 -4.38 -8.86
CA LYS A 122 -0.24 -5.22 -9.44
C LYS A 122 1.08 -5.06 -8.70
N ILE A 123 1.44 -3.82 -8.34
CA ILE A 123 2.65 -3.53 -7.56
C ILE A 123 2.50 -4.11 -6.15
N PHE A 124 1.40 -3.82 -5.47
CA PHE A 124 1.11 -4.27 -4.11
C PHE A 124 1.14 -5.79 -3.97
N ALA A 125 0.67 -6.53 -4.96
CA ALA A 125 0.76 -7.99 -4.95
C ALA A 125 2.20 -8.51 -4.79
N MET A 126 3.16 -7.91 -5.50
CA MET A 126 4.56 -8.31 -5.41
C MET A 126 5.24 -7.73 -4.18
N THR A 127 4.93 -6.49 -3.83
CA THR A 127 5.61 -5.79 -2.75
C THR A 127 5.19 -6.29 -1.38
N THR A 128 3.91 -6.56 -1.17
CA THR A 128 3.44 -7.12 0.11
C THR A 128 4.02 -8.51 0.37
N LEU A 129 4.25 -9.33 -0.67
CA LEU A 129 4.93 -10.62 -0.52
C LEU A 129 6.38 -10.44 -0.05
N LEU A 130 7.13 -9.52 -0.67
CA LEU A 130 8.50 -9.19 -0.28
C LEU A 130 8.56 -8.61 1.14
N ASP A 131 7.61 -7.74 1.50
CA ASP A 131 7.53 -7.14 2.83
C ASP A 131 7.31 -8.23 3.91
N VAL A 132 6.41 -9.18 3.66
CA VAL A 132 6.16 -10.33 4.56
C VAL A 132 7.41 -11.20 4.68
N TRP A 133 8.03 -11.58 3.57
CA TRP A 133 9.24 -12.40 3.58
C TRP A 133 10.37 -11.75 4.36
N THR A 134 10.58 -10.45 4.13
CA THR A 134 11.66 -9.71 4.77
C THR A 134 11.40 -9.53 6.27
N LEU A 135 10.16 -9.25 6.67
CA LEU A 135 9.76 -9.19 8.07
C LEU A 135 9.97 -10.53 8.78
N THR A 136 9.54 -11.64 8.17
CA THR A 136 9.71 -12.98 8.75
C THR A 136 11.19 -13.30 8.95
N PHE A 137 12.02 -13.06 7.94
CA PHE A 137 13.46 -13.30 8.02
C PHE A 137 14.13 -12.44 9.10
N ALA A 138 13.77 -11.16 9.17
CA ALA A 138 14.27 -10.24 10.19
C ALA A 138 13.87 -10.70 11.60
N LEU A 139 12.60 -11.06 11.82
CA LEU A 139 12.13 -11.56 13.12
C LEU A 139 12.86 -12.85 13.52
N CYS A 140 12.98 -13.83 12.61
CA CYS A 140 13.66 -15.09 12.88
C CYS A 140 15.13 -14.89 13.27
N LEU A 141 15.87 -14.02 12.56
CA LEU A 141 17.26 -13.70 12.89
C LEU A 141 17.39 -13.00 14.25
N ASN A 142 16.51 -12.03 14.53
CA ASN A 142 16.51 -11.32 15.82
C ASN A 142 16.21 -12.27 16.98
N THR A 143 15.22 -13.15 16.83
CA THR A 143 14.89 -14.17 17.84
C THR A 143 16.04 -15.15 18.03
N HIS A 144 16.68 -15.61 16.95
CA HIS A 144 17.82 -16.52 17.04
C HIS A 144 18.98 -15.88 17.82
N LEU A 145 19.37 -14.66 17.49
CA LEU A 145 20.42 -13.91 18.19
C LEU A 145 20.10 -13.72 19.68
N TYR A 146 18.84 -13.42 20.00
CA TYR A 146 18.40 -13.27 21.39
C TYR A 146 18.54 -14.57 22.18
N VAL A 147 18.20 -15.73 21.59
CA VAL A 147 18.30 -17.04 22.24
C VAL A 147 19.75 -17.51 22.37
N THR A 148 20.58 -17.35 21.34
CA THR A 148 21.96 -17.88 21.36
C THR A 148 22.92 -16.99 22.15
N HIS A 149 22.65 -15.69 22.23
CA HIS A 149 23.53 -14.72 22.87
C HIS A 149 22.74 -13.73 23.75
N PRO A 150 22.10 -14.18 24.85
CA PRO A 150 21.24 -13.33 25.67
C PRO A 150 21.97 -12.15 26.34
N SER A 151 23.29 -12.28 26.60
CA SER A 151 24.13 -11.22 27.17
C SER A 151 24.78 -10.29 26.14
N GLU A 152 24.79 -10.67 24.87
CA GLU A 152 25.40 -9.92 23.76
C GLU A 152 24.37 -9.53 22.67
N ALA A 153 23.08 -9.84 22.90
CA ALA A 153 22.01 -9.51 21.98
C ALA A 153 22.03 -8.00 21.73
N PRO A 154 22.37 -7.55 20.50
CA PRO A 154 22.66 -6.14 20.24
C PRO A 154 21.41 -5.25 20.29
N LEU A 155 20.22 -5.87 20.36
CA LEU A 155 18.92 -5.22 20.31
C LEU A 155 18.15 -5.55 21.59
N PRO A 156 17.92 -4.57 22.49
CA PRO A 156 17.11 -4.79 23.69
C PRO A 156 15.71 -5.23 23.27
N VAL A 157 15.03 -6.05 24.09
CA VAL A 157 13.64 -6.52 23.86
C VAL A 157 12.70 -5.38 23.42
N GLY A 158 12.92 -4.17 23.94
CA GLY A 158 12.20 -2.96 23.55
C GLY A 158 12.28 -2.59 22.05
N SER A 159 13.39 -2.89 21.37
CA SER A 159 13.57 -2.61 19.94
C SER A 159 12.82 -3.61 19.03
N ILE A 160 12.70 -4.87 19.44
CA ILE A 160 11.87 -5.87 18.75
C ILE A 160 10.40 -5.49 18.88
N LEU A 161 9.96 -5.14 20.10
CA LEU A 161 8.61 -4.65 20.36
C LEU A 161 8.29 -3.39 19.55
N LEU A 162 9.23 -2.43 19.50
CA LEU A 162 9.05 -1.20 18.73
C LEU A 162 8.93 -1.49 17.23
N ASN A 163 9.72 -2.40 16.66
CA ASN A 163 9.58 -2.80 15.26
C ASN A 163 8.21 -3.44 14.97
N VAL A 164 7.72 -4.30 15.85
CA VAL A 164 6.37 -4.91 15.71
C VAL A 164 5.28 -3.84 15.75
N ILE A 165 5.38 -2.86 16.67
CA ILE A 165 4.42 -1.75 16.78
C ILE A 165 4.44 -0.90 15.51
N VAL A 166 5.62 -0.52 15.01
CA VAL A 166 5.75 0.29 13.80
C VAL A 166 5.19 -0.44 12.58
N MET A 167 5.44 -1.75 12.44
CA MET A 167 4.84 -2.59 11.39
C MET A 167 3.32 -2.65 11.50
N ALA A 168 2.77 -2.80 12.71
CA ALA A 168 1.33 -2.81 12.93
C ALA A 168 0.69 -1.46 12.55
N LEU A 169 1.33 -0.34 12.92
CA LEU A 169 0.89 1.00 12.51
C LEU A 169 0.95 1.19 10.99
N TYR A 170 2.00 0.68 10.34
CA TYR A 170 2.12 0.72 8.89
C TYR A 170 0.96 0.01 8.19
N ILE A 171 0.68 -1.24 8.58
CA ILE A 171 -0.42 -2.03 8.01
C ILE A 171 -1.77 -1.36 8.30
N GLY A 172 -1.96 -0.85 9.53
CA GLY A 172 -3.16 -0.10 9.90
C GLY A 172 -3.37 1.14 9.02
N MET A 173 -2.32 1.92 8.76
CA MET A 173 -2.35 3.07 7.88
C MET A 173 -2.67 2.69 6.43
N ALA A 174 -2.08 1.61 5.91
CA ALA A 174 -2.35 1.11 4.57
C ALA A 174 -3.82 0.67 4.41
N CYS A 175 -4.36 -0.06 5.39
CA CYS A 175 -5.77 -0.46 5.43
C CYS A 175 -6.73 0.72 5.55
N TRP A 176 -6.38 1.74 6.34
CA TRP A 176 -7.16 2.98 6.45
C TRP A 176 -7.26 3.72 5.12
N HIS A 177 -6.14 3.90 4.42
CA HIS A 177 -6.13 4.57 3.11
C HIS A 177 -6.85 3.73 2.04
N SER A 178 -6.69 2.41 2.06
CA SER A 178 -7.37 1.50 1.13
C SER A 178 -8.89 1.51 1.30
N ASP A 179 -9.39 1.60 2.55
CA ASP A 179 -10.81 1.76 2.85
C ASP A 179 -11.35 3.10 2.32
N ARG A 180 -10.56 4.19 2.43
CA ARG A 180 -10.90 5.49 1.85
C ARG A 180 -10.98 5.46 0.33
N VAL A 181 -10.12 4.72 -0.36
CA VAL A 181 -10.23 4.53 -1.83
C VAL A 181 -11.59 3.95 -2.19
N THR A 182 -12.02 2.91 -1.47
CA THR A 182 -13.31 2.26 -1.71
C THR A 182 -14.48 3.20 -1.45
N LYS A 183 -14.45 3.93 -0.32
CA LYS A 183 -15.50 4.90 0.06
C LYS A 183 -15.57 6.08 -0.91
N ALA A 184 -14.42 6.64 -1.29
CA ALA A 184 -14.34 7.75 -2.23
C ALA A 184 -14.83 7.32 -3.63
N GLY A 185 -14.54 6.08 -4.05
CA GLY A 185 -15.06 5.54 -5.31
C GLY A 185 -16.59 5.48 -5.33
N LEU A 186 -17.20 5.02 -4.24
CA LEU A 186 -18.67 4.98 -4.10
C LEU A 186 -19.30 6.38 -4.06
N MET A 187 -18.61 7.35 -3.46
CA MET A 187 -19.07 8.74 -3.40
C MET A 187 -19.26 9.35 -4.80
N ILE A 188 -18.45 8.94 -5.79
CA ILE A 188 -18.65 9.35 -7.19
C ILE A 188 -20.04 8.94 -7.68
N SER A 189 -20.45 7.69 -7.46
CA SER A 189 -21.79 7.22 -7.86
C SER A 189 -22.89 7.96 -7.11
N THR A 190 -22.74 8.13 -5.78
CA THR A 190 -23.73 8.88 -4.98
C THR A 190 -23.91 10.30 -5.51
N ASN A 191 -22.82 10.98 -5.84
CA ASN A 191 -22.88 12.34 -6.37
C ASN A 191 -23.49 12.37 -7.77
N CYS A 192 -23.14 11.43 -8.66
CA CYS A 192 -23.76 11.33 -9.99
C CYS A 192 -25.28 11.12 -9.91
N ASN A 193 -25.73 10.25 -9.01
CA ASN A 193 -27.15 9.96 -8.82
C ASN A 193 -27.91 11.12 -8.17
N ALA A 194 -27.22 12.00 -7.45
CA ALA A 194 -27.80 13.17 -6.81
C ALA A 194 -27.87 14.40 -7.73
N MET A 195 -27.20 14.38 -8.90
CA MET A 195 -27.21 15.50 -9.85
C MET A 195 -28.61 15.79 -10.37
N LEU A 196 -28.85 17.05 -10.76
CA LEU A 196 -30.08 17.51 -11.40
C LEU A 196 -30.16 17.02 -12.85
N TRP A 197 -30.38 15.72 -13.03
CA TRP A 197 -30.34 15.01 -14.33
C TRP A 197 -31.25 15.61 -15.41
N TRP A 198 -32.36 16.26 -15.04
CA TRP A 198 -33.26 16.91 -16.00
C TRP A 198 -32.69 18.19 -16.65
N ASN A 199 -31.58 18.73 -16.14
CA ASN A 199 -30.89 19.89 -16.72
C ASN A 199 -29.87 19.50 -17.83
N PHE A 200 -29.80 18.22 -18.18
CA PHE A 200 -28.87 17.68 -19.17
C PHE A 200 -29.62 17.06 -20.37
N ASP A 201 -28.94 16.95 -21.50
CA ASP A 201 -29.47 16.26 -22.69
C ASP A 201 -29.61 14.74 -22.46
N GLN A 202 -30.42 14.08 -23.29
CA GLN A 202 -30.67 12.63 -23.17
C GLN A 202 -29.39 11.80 -23.29
N ASP A 203 -28.47 12.22 -24.18
CA ASP A 203 -27.20 11.53 -24.39
C ASP A 203 -26.31 11.61 -23.13
N MET A 204 -26.22 12.77 -22.48
CA MET A 204 -25.43 12.95 -21.25
C MET A 204 -26.09 12.27 -20.06
N ILE A 205 -27.42 12.22 -19.96
CA ILE A 205 -28.11 11.44 -18.92
C ILE A 205 -27.73 9.96 -19.02
N GLN A 206 -27.69 9.40 -20.23
CA GLN A 206 -27.26 8.02 -20.46
C GLN A 206 -25.80 7.82 -20.06
N ASP A 207 -24.91 8.74 -20.46
CA ASP A 207 -23.49 8.68 -20.11
C ASP A 207 -23.25 8.80 -18.58
N ILE A 208 -23.98 9.69 -17.88
CA ILE A 208 -23.93 9.83 -16.42
C ILE A 208 -24.37 8.53 -15.73
N SER A 209 -25.43 7.89 -16.23
CA SER A 209 -25.91 6.61 -15.71
C SER A 209 -24.84 5.52 -15.82
N ILE A 210 -24.18 5.42 -16.98
CA ILE A 210 -23.07 4.48 -17.20
C ILE A 210 -21.93 4.78 -16.23
N MET A 211 -21.53 6.04 -16.09
CA MET A 211 -20.46 6.43 -15.16
C MET A 211 -20.82 6.08 -13.71
N SER A 212 -22.07 6.28 -13.29
CA SER A 212 -22.55 5.92 -11.96
C SER A 212 -22.47 4.40 -11.74
N GLN A 213 -22.92 3.59 -12.69
CA GLN A 213 -22.83 2.12 -12.60
C GLN A 213 -21.38 1.64 -12.53
N VAL A 214 -20.48 2.21 -13.33
CA VAL A 214 -19.06 1.90 -13.29
C VAL A 214 -18.45 2.29 -11.93
N ALA A 215 -18.81 3.46 -11.38
CA ALA A 215 -18.33 3.91 -10.08
C ALA A 215 -18.86 3.08 -8.90
N GLN A 216 -20.01 2.41 -9.05
CA GLN A 216 -20.53 1.45 -8.06
C GLN A 216 -19.68 0.18 -7.98
N MET A 217 -18.93 -0.16 -9.03
CA MET A 217 -17.96 -1.26 -8.95
C MET A 217 -16.85 -0.86 -7.99
N LYS A 218 -16.75 -1.60 -6.87
CA LYS A 218 -15.85 -1.25 -5.77
C LYS A 218 -14.38 -1.23 -6.21
N LEU A 219 -13.82 -0.01 -6.28
CA LEU A 219 -12.38 0.22 -6.36
C LEU A 219 -11.73 -0.24 -5.05
N THR A 220 -11.21 -1.47 -5.08
CA THR A 220 -10.61 -2.12 -3.90
C THR A 220 -9.12 -2.30 -4.10
N ILE A 221 -8.36 -2.00 -3.05
CA ILE A 221 -6.93 -2.32 -3.00
C ILE A 221 -6.77 -3.72 -2.44
N LYS A 222 -6.00 -4.55 -3.15
CA LYS A 222 -5.76 -5.95 -2.80
C LYS A 222 -4.27 -6.18 -2.58
N ALA A 223 -3.94 -6.89 -1.50
CA ALA A 223 -2.63 -7.48 -1.25
C ALA A 223 -2.61 -8.88 -1.86
N GLY A 224 -2.13 -8.98 -3.10
CA GLY A 224 -2.12 -10.24 -3.85
C GLY A 224 -3.51 -10.69 -4.32
N PRO A 225 -3.64 -11.95 -4.76
CA PRO A 225 -4.87 -12.44 -5.37
C PRO A 225 -6.03 -12.67 -4.37
N VAL A 226 -5.74 -12.81 -3.08
CA VAL A 226 -6.70 -13.32 -2.08
C VAL A 226 -7.08 -12.28 -1.02
N TYR A 227 -6.17 -11.38 -0.63
CA TYR A 227 -6.41 -10.48 0.51
C TYR A 227 -6.85 -9.09 0.06
N THR A 228 -8.06 -8.69 0.44
CA THR A 228 -8.51 -7.30 0.28
C THR A 228 -8.04 -6.50 1.48
N LEU A 229 -7.30 -5.42 1.25
CA LEU A 229 -6.82 -4.55 2.32
C LEU A 229 -7.95 -3.61 2.77
N ASN A 230 -8.52 -3.88 3.94
CA ASN A 230 -9.51 -3.00 4.56
C ASN A 230 -9.34 -2.95 6.08
N MET A 231 -9.97 -1.96 6.71
CA MET A 231 -9.87 -1.76 8.16
C MET A 231 -10.45 -2.92 8.97
N ARG A 232 -11.52 -3.57 8.46
CA ARG A 232 -12.16 -4.70 9.15
C ARG A 232 -11.24 -5.91 9.19
N THR A 233 -10.55 -6.23 8.10
CA THR A 233 -9.59 -7.33 8.05
C THR A 233 -8.38 -7.07 8.95
N PHE A 234 -7.93 -5.81 9.05
CA PHE A 234 -6.85 -5.46 9.97
C PHE A 234 -7.24 -5.66 11.44
N LEU A 235 -8.41 -5.15 11.84
CA LEU A 235 -8.91 -5.32 13.21
C LEU A 235 -9.09 -6.80 13.58
N ALA A 236 -9.67 -7.60 12.68
CA ALA A 236 -9.84 -9.04 12.89
C ALA A 236 -8.49 -9.75 13.09
N VAL A 237 -7.47 -9.41 12.29
CA VAL A 237 -6.12 -9.98 12.46
C VAL A 237 -5.51 -9.54 13.79
N LEU A 238 -5.66 -8.27 14.18
CA LEU A 238 -5.16 -7.75 15.45
C LEU A 238 -5.83 -8.44 16.65
N GLU A 239 -7.14 -8.66 16.62
CA GLU A 239 -7.89 -9.39 17.65
C GLU A 239 -7.42 -10.84 17.81
N ILE A 240 -7.15 -11.53 16.69
CA ILE A 240 -6.60 -12.89 16.69
C ILE A 240 -5.20 -12.89 17.31
N CYS A 241 -4.33 -11.96 16.92
CA CYS A 241 -2.98 -11.83 17.47
C CYS A 241 -3.00 -11.59 18.99
N LEU A 242 -3.87 -10.70 19.48
CA LEU A 242 -4.03 -10.45 20.91
C LEU A 242 -4.53 -11.67 21.65
N THR A 243 -5.52 -12.37 21.11
CA THR A 243 -6.07 -13.59 21.71
C THR A 243 -5.01 -14.68 21.80
N TYR A 244 -4.22 -14.87 20.73
CA TYR A 244 -3.09 -15.81 20.72
C TYR A 244 -2.03 -15.45 21.76
N PHE A 245 -1.66 -14.17 21.85
CA PHE A 245 -0.71 -13.68 22.85
C PHE A 245 -1.20 -13.91 24.29
N LEU A 246 -2.46 -13.61 24.56
CA LEU A 246 -3.08 -13.84 25.87
C LEU A 246 -3.14 -15.33 26.23
N ILE A 247 -3.41 -16.21 25.26
CA ILE A 247 -3.36 -17.67 25.48
C ILE A 247 -1.94 -18.10 25.84
N LEU A 248 -0.92 -17.66 25.08
CA LEU A 248 0.47 -17.99 25.38
C LEU A 248 0.89 -17.51 26.77
N LEU A 249 0.51 -16.30 27.17
CA LEU A 249 0.77 -15.77 28.50
C LEU A 249 0.07 -16.57 29.61
N LYS A 250 -1.10 -17.16 29.34
CA LYS A 250 -1.82 -18.00 30.30
C LYS A 250 -1.16 -19.37 30.51
N PHE A 251 -0.35 -19.83 29.55
CA PHE A 251 0.37 -21.11 29.62
C PHE A 251 1.83 -20.98 30.08
N SER A 252 2.36 -19.77 30.25
CA SER A 252 3.66 -19.49 30.87
C SER A 252 3.53 -19.22 32.37
#